data_AF-A0A817UQ18-F1
#
_entry.id   AF-A0A817UQ18-F1
#
_cell.length_a   1.000
_cell.length_b   1.000
_cell.length_c   1.000
_cell.angle_alpha   90.00
_cell.angle_beta   90.00
_cell.angle_gamma   90.00
#
_symmetry.space_group_name_H-M   'P 1'
#
loop_
_entity.id
_entity.type
_entity.pdbx_description
1 polymer ?
#
loop_
_entity_poly.entity_id
_entity_poly.type
_entity_poly.pdbx_seq_one_letter_code
_entity_poly.pdbx_strand_id
1 'polypeptide(L)'
;MLLFLNVDTNYTTGWLGYDFVLNRAVTSAQETSLERNIASDSYEWGKVADIPYAMKGKELELMLSRQLLGIKPSSVTIDFKWADNIQQDGTWTDFTLNGDAAPPDRFNFRAQLN
;
A
#
# COMPACT_ATOMS: atom_id res chain seq x y z
N MET A 1 4.07 -7.03 -7.40
CA MET A 1 2.84 -6.29 -7.09
C MET A 1 2.93 -5.68 -5.69
N LEU A 2 2.68 -4.38 -5.59
CA LEU A 2 2.69 -3.55 -4.39
C LEU A 2 1.25 -3.14 -4.06
N LEU A 3 0.96 -2.94 -2.78
CA LEU A 3 -0.31 -2.40 -2.29
C LEU A 3 -0.05 -1.09 -1.56
N PHE A 4 -0.65 -0.01 -2.04
CA PHE A 4 -0.61 1.31 -1.40
C PHE A 4 -1.90 1.56 -0.65
N LEU A 5 -1.80 2.04 0.60
CA LEU A 5 -2.94 2.30 1.48
C LEU A 5 -2.94 3.75 1.96
N ASN A 6 -4.08 4.41 1.83
CA ASN A 6 -4.47 5.57 2.60
C ASN A 6 -5.48 5.10 3.66
N VAL A 7 -5.15 5.31 4.93
CA VAL A 7 -5.92 4.81 6.07
C VAL A 7 -6.50 5.93 6.93
N ASP A 8 -6.07 7.17 6.70
CA ASP A 8 -6.56 8.36 7.39
C ASP A 8 -7.59 9.16 6.55
N THR A 9 -7.85 8.73 5.31
CA THR A 9 -8.66 9.40 4.28
C THR A 9 -8.23 10.83 3.97
N ASN A 10 -7.00 11.20 4.34
CA ASN A 10 -6.41 12.49 4.07
C ASN A 10 -5.47 12.41 2.86
N TYR A 11 -5.84 13.07 1.77
CA TYR A 11 -5.02 13.06 0.56
C TYR A 11 -3.89 14.10 0.58
N THR A 12 -3.73 14.84 1.68
CA THR A 12 -2.62 15.80 1.86
C THR A 12 -1.46 15.23 2.68
N THR A 13 -1.58 13.99 3.16
CA THR A 13 -0.54 13.25 3.88
C THR A 13 0.03 12.15 2.97
N GLY A 14 1.22 11.63 3.32
CA GLY A 14 1.82 10.55 2.55
C GLY A 14 2.34 10.95 1.17
N TRP A 15 2.70 9.96 0.36
CA TRP A 15 3.01 10.14 -1.06
C TRP A 15 1.76 9.91 -1.88
N LEU A 16 1.29 10.91 -2.63
CA LEU A 16 0.03 10.86 -3.38
C LEU A 16 -1.19 10.48 -2.53
N GLY A 17 -1.15 10.82 -1.23
CA GLY A 17 -2.19 10.44 -0.28
C GLY A 17 -1.94 9.10 0.42
N TYR A 18 -0.94 8.30 0.05
CA TYR A 18 -0.75 6.97 0.66
C TYR A 18 0.14 7.02 1.90
N ASP A 19 -0.40 6.52 3.00
CA ASP A 19 0.27 6.39 4.30
C ASP A 19 1.22 5.20 4.34
N PHE A 20 0.86 4.11 3.65
CA PHE A 20 1.60 2.84 3.70
C PHE A 20 1.78 2.24 2.31
N VAL A 21 2.85 1.46 2.19
CA VAL A 21 3.10 0.56 1.06
C VAL A 21 3.49 -0.81 1.58
N LEU A 22 2.92 -1.85 0.97
CA LEU A 22 3.17 -3.24 1.32
C LEU A 22 3.88 -3.96 0.18
N ASN A 23 4.59 -5.03 0.55
CA ASN A 23 5.18 -5.98 -0.38
C ASN A 23 6.30 -5.40 -1.27
N ARG A 24 7.00 -4.36 -0.81
CA ARG A 24 8.20 -3.84 -1.50
C ARG A 24 9.39 -4.79 -1.36
N ALA A 25 9.45 -5.54 -0.26
CA ALA A 25 10.46 -6.55 -0.02
C ALA A 25 9.84 -7.80 0.62
N VAL A 26 9.92 -8.94 -0.06
CA VAL A 26 9.63 -10.25 0.52
C VAL A 26 10.78 -10.59 1.48
N THR A 27 10.45 -10.82 2.74
CA THR A 27 11.45 -11.01 3.81
C THR A 27 11.61 -12.45 4.22
N SER A 28 10.64 -13.32 3.90
CA SER A 28 10.78 -14.78 4.02
C SER A 28 9.84 -15.52 3.07
N ALA A 29 9.74 -16.85 3.21
CA ALA A 29 8.75 -17.64 2.46
C ALA A 29 7.29 -17.35 2.87
N GLN A 30 7.07 -16.68 4.01
CA GLN A 30 5.74 -16.46 4.60
C GLN A 30 5.52 -15.01 5.05
N GLU A 31 6.54 -14.13 4.93
CA GLU A 31 6.45 -12.73 5.34
C GLU A 31 6.96 -11.75 4.28
N THR A 32 6.35 -10.56 4.28
CA THR A 32 6.72 -9.44 3.40
C THR A 32 6.68 -8.10 4.15
N SER A 33 7.21 -7.04 3.54
CA SER A 33 7.33 -5.74 4.20
C SER A 33 6.00 -4.99 4.32
N LEU A 34 5.81 -4.36 5.48
CA LEU A 34 4.95 -3.21 5.70
C LEU A 34 5.83 -1.98 5.94
N GLU A 35 5.64 -0.95 5.14
CA GLU A 35 6.38 0.31 5.25
C GLU A 35 5.41 1.50 5.34
N ARG A 36 5.80 2.51 6.12
CA ARG A 36 5.05 3.75 6.30
C ARG A 36 5.76 4.89 5.59
N ASN A 37 5.01 5.81 4.99
CA ASN A 37 5.58 7.04 4.47
C ASN A 37 6.22 7.85 5.61
N ILE A 38 7.46 8.29 5.43
CA ILE A 38 8.21 9.06 6.45
C ILE A 38 8.40 10.53 6.10
N ALA A 39 8.05 10.93 4.88
CA ALA A 39 8.12 12.31 4.41
C ALA A 39 6.94 12.59 3.47
N SER A 40 6.11 13.57 3.87
CA SER A 40 4.91 13.93 3.11
C SER A 40 5.28 14.45 1.72
N ASP A 41 4.50 14.06 0.72
CA ASP A 41 4.70 14.38 -0.69
C ASP A 41 6.01 13.86 -1.31
N SER A 42 6.67 12.87 -0.67
CA SER A 42 7.83 12.18 -1.23
C SER A 42 7.71 10.66 -1.16
N TYR A 43 8.29 9.96 -2.13
CA TYR A 43 8.32 8.49 -2.18
C TYR A 43 9.37 7.93 -1.23
N GLU A 44 9.21 8.20 0.05
CA GLU A 44 10.13 7.76 1.10
C GLU A 44 9.38 6.91 2.12
N TRP A 45 9.88 5.69 2.29
CA TRP A 45 9.20 4.65 3.06
C TRP A 45 10.15 4.08 4.12
N GLY A 46 9.66 3.98 5.35
CA GLY A 46 10.36 3.39 6.48
C GLY A 46 9.70 2.08 6.90
N LYS A 47 10.51 1.04 7.16
CA LYS A 47 10.01 -0.27 7.62
C LYS A 47 9.27 -0.15 8.96
N VAL A 48 8.07 -0.71 9.02
CA VAL A 48 7.25 -0.82 10.23
C VAL A 48 7.33 -2.23 10.80
N ALA A 49 7.06 -3.24 9.96
CA ALA A 49 7.00 -4.63 10.37
C ALA A 49 7.19 -5.57 9.16
N ASP A 50 7.44 -6.84 9.46
CA ASP A 50 7.20 -7.94 8.53
C ASP A 50 5.78 -8.48 8.81
N ILE A 51 5.00 -8.70 7.75
CA ILE A 51 3.61 -9.14 7.83
C ILE A 51 3.42 -10.46 7.08
N PRO A 52 2.49 -11.33 7.52
CA PRO A 52 2.26 -12.58 6.81
C PRO A 52 1.74 -12.35 5.40
N TYR A 53 2.30 -13.09 4.44
CA TYR A 53 1.82 -13.17 3.08
C TYR A 53 1.79 -14.63 2.60
N ALA A 54 0.98 -14.88 1.60
CA ALA A 54 0.96 -16.16 0.91
C ALA A 54 0.84 -15.95 -0.61
N MET A 55 1.46 -16.85 -1.36
CA MET A 55 1.35 -16.93 -2.81
C MET A 55 0.86 -18.31 -3.22
N LYS A 56 -0.15 -18.34 -4.08
CA LYS A 56 -0.63 -19.58 -4.71
C LYS A 56 -0.89 -19.34 -6.20
N GLY A 57 0.02 -19.80 -7.05
CA GLY A 57 -0.07 -19.53 -8.48
C GLY A 57 0.01 -18.03 -8.77
N LYS A 58 -1.10 -17.44 -9.22
CA LYS A 58 -1.22 -16.01 -9.54
C LYS A 58 -1.99 -15.21 -8.47
N GLU A 59 -2.24 -15.82 -7.32
CA GLU A 59 -2.96 -15.20 -6.20
C GLU A 59 -1.96 -14.78 -5.12
N LEU A 60 -2.05 -13.52 -4.69
CA LEU A 60 -1.32 -12.94 -3.56
C LEU A 60 -2.31 -12.63 -2.44
N GLU A 61 -2.00 -13.08 -1.23
CA GLU A 61 -2.71 -12.71 -0.01
C GLU A 61 -1.77 -11.97 0.94
N LEU A 62 -2.25 -10.89 1.54
CA LEU A 62 -1.53 -10.08 2.53
C LEU A 62 -2.40 -10.00 3.79
N MET A 63 -1.83 -10.33 4.95
CA MET A 63 -2.54 -10.24 6.23
C MET A 63 -1.99 -9.11 7.08
N LEU A 64 -2.87 -8.21 7.54
CA LEU A 64 -2.47 -7.00 8.26
C LEU A 64 -3.34 -6.77 9.50
N SER A 65 -2.69 -6.51 10.63
CA SER A 65 -3.37 -6.08 11.85
C SER A 65 -3.78 -4.60 11.77
N ARG A 66 -5.02 -4.29 12.13
CA ARG A 66 -5.51 -2.89 12.23
C ARG A 66 -4.66 -2.03 13.18
N GLN A 67 -4.05 -2.64 14.19
CA GLN A 67 -3.18 -1.94 15.15
C GLN A 67 -1.90 -1.41 14.49
N LEU A 68 -1.34 -2.14 13.53
CA LEU A 68 -0.15 -1.70 12.78
C LEU A 68 -0.46 -0.48 11.90
N LEU A 69 -1.72 -0.32 11.51
CA LEU A 69 -2.20 0.84 10.76
C LEU A 69 -2.65 2.02 11.64
N GLY A 70 -2.66 1.86 12.97
CA GLY A 70 -3.20 2.88 13.88
C GLY A 70 -4.72 3.09 13.77
N ILE A 71 -5.45 2.16 13.17
CA ILE A 71 -6.88 2.28 12.92
C ILE A 71 -7.69 1.84 14.15
N LYS A 72 -8.70 2.64 14.53
CA LYS A 72 -9.60 2.33 15.64
C LYS A 72 -10.68 1.30 15.25
N PRO A 73 -11.25 0.54 16.21
CA PRO A 73 -12.15 -0.57 15.91
C PRO A 73 -13.52 -0.19 15.32
N SER A 74 -13.95 1.06 15.45
CA SER A 74 -15.36 1.47 15.30
C SER A 74 -15.84 1.70 13.85
N SER A 75 -14.93 1.96 12.91
CA SER A 75 -15.20 1.92 11.46
C SER A 75 -13.87 2.05 10.73
N VAL A 76 -13.65 1.22 9.71
CA VAL A 76 -12.41 1.27 8.93
C VAL A 76 -12.74 1.67 7.50
N THR A 77 -12.26 2.84 7.08
CA THR A 77 -12.23 3.22 5.66
C THR A 77 -10.79 3.15 5.19
N ILE A 78 -10.54 2.43 4.10
CA ILE A 78 -9.22 2.34 3.49
C ILE A 78 -9.38 2.64 2.01
N ASP A 79 -8.65 3.65 1.54
CA ASP A 79 -8.47 3.86 0.11
C ASP A 79 -7.18 3.18 -0.33
N PHE A 80 -7.21 2.48 -1.45
CA PHE A 80 -6.07 1.68 -1.85
C PHE A 80 -5.92 1.54 -3.36
N LYS A 81 -4.68 1.24 -3.76
CA LYS A 81 -4.27 0.94 -5.13
C LYS A 81 -3.28 -0.20 -5.15
N TRP A 82 -3.51 -1.15 -6.05
CA TRP A 82 -2.51 -2.13 -6.45
C TRP A 82 -1.67 -1.57 -7.59
N ALA A 83 -0.36 -1.82 -7.55
CA ALA A 83 0.53 -1.51 -8.66
C ALA A 83 1.51 -2.65 -8.87
N ASP A 84 1.63 -3.16 -10.09
CA ASP A 84 2.57 -4.21 -10.44
C ASP A 84 3.59 -3.72 -11.46
N ASN A 85 4.86 -4.09 -11.27
CA ASN A 85 5.96 -3.75 -12.17
C ASN A 85 6.15 -2.24 -12.47
N ILE A 86 5.79 -1.36 -11.52
CA ILE A 86 6.15 0.07 -11.56
C ILE A 86 7.65 0.27 -11.28
N GLN A 87 8.20 1.43 -11.65
CA GLN A 87 9.64 1.72 -11.48
C GLN A 87 10.01 2.23 -10.09
N GLN A 88 9.01 2.60 -9.29
CA GLN A 88 9.16 3.21 -7.97
C GLN A 88 10.03 4.48 -8.02
N ASP A 89 9.91 5.28 -9.09
CA ASP A 89 10.71 6.48 -9.32
C ASP A 89 10.25 7.71 -8.49
N GLY A 90 9.15 7.55 -7.76
CA GLY A 90 8.55 8.55 -6.88
C GLY A 90 7.72 9.62 -7.58
N THR A 91 7.49 9.49 -8.89
CA THR A 91 6.60 10.35 -9.65
C THR A 91 5.23 9.70 -9.79
N TRP A 92 4.16 10.51 -9.81
CA TRP A 92 2.80 9.99 -10.00
C TRP A 92 2.60 9.32 -11.36
N THR A 93 3.41 9.71 -12.35
CA THR A 93 3.35 9.15 -13.70
C THR A 93 3.70 7.67 -13.73
N ASP A 94 4.43 7.17 -12.75
CA ASP A 94 4.80 5.75 -12.66
C ASP A 94 3.58 4.83 -12.62
N PHE A 95 2.48 5.26 -11.99
CA PHE A 95 1.19 4.53 -12.01
C PHE A 95 0.45 4.56 -13.36
N THR A 96 0.94 5.31 -14.33
CA THR A 96 0.28 5.49 -15.64
C THR A 96 1.15 5.11 -16.83
N LEU A 97 2.47 5.18 -16.67
CA LEU A 97 3.43 4.94 -17.75
C LEU A 97 4.09 3.57 -17.64
N ASN A 98 4.21 3.02 -16.42
CA ASN A 98 4.95 1.79 -16.18
C ASN A 98 4.08 0.74 -15.51
N GLY A 99 4.29 -0.52 -15.89
CA GLY A 99 3.60 -1.65 -15.28
C GLY A 99 2.08 -1.61 -15.46
N ASP A 100 1.37 -2.03 -14.42
CA ASP A 100 -0.10 -2.01 -14.36
C ASP A 100 -0.55 -1.48 -12.98
N ALA A 101 -1.65 -0.75 -12.97
CA ALA A 101 -2.24 -0.19 -11.76
C ALA A 101 -3.74 -0.51 -11.71
N ALA A 102 -4.20 -0.97 -10.55
CA ALA A 102 -5.61 -1.23 -10.28
C ALA A 102 -6.07 -0.44 -9.04
N PRO A 103 -7.01 0.53 -9.21
CA PRO A 103 -7.63 0.94 -10.46
C PRO A 103 -6.65 1.75 -11.33
N PRO A 104 -6.93 1.97 -12.63
CA PRO A 104 -6.03 2.74 -13.49
C PRO A 104 -5.98 4.22 -13.10
N ASP A 105 -4.94 4.92 -13.55
CA ASP A 105 -4.78 6.37 -13.42
C ASP A 105 -4.91 6.85 -11.95
N ARG A 106 -5.47 8.05 -11.73
CA ARG A 106 -5.63 8.69 -10.41
C ARG A 106 -6.77 8.13 -9.56
N PHE A 107 -7.41 7.03 -9.97
CA PHE A 107 -8.48 6.43 -9.17
C PHE A 107 -7.94 5.65 -7.97
N ASN A 108 -8.80 5.42 -6.98
CA ASN A 108 -8.58 4.55 -5.83
C ASN A 108 -9.78 3.63 -5.63
N PHE A 109 -9.53 2.41 -5.17
CA PHE A 109 -10.59 1.61 -4.56
C PHE A 109 -10.85 2.12 -3.14
N ARG A 110 -12.09 2.00 -2.67
CA ARG A 110 -12.47 2.31 -1.28
C ARG A 110 -13.10 1.08 -0.64
N ALA A 111 -12.52 0.61 0.45
CA ALA A 111 -13.10 -0.41 1.31
C ALA A 111 -13.69 0.24 2.57
N GLN A 112 -14.91 -0.17 2.93
CA GLN A 112 -15.55 0.17 4.20
C GLN A 112 -15.80 -1.13 4.97
N LEU A 113 -15.16 -1.26 6.12
CA LEU A 113 -15.31 -2.43 6.99
C LEU A 113 -16.06 -2.00 8.25
N ASN A 114 -17.23 -2.62 8.44
CA ASN A 114 -18.11 -2.45 9.60
C ASN A 114 -17.83 -3.52 10.65
#